data_AF-A0A9D6GQK6-F1
#
_entry.id   AF-A0A9D6GQK6-F1
#
_cell.length_a   1.000
_cell.length_b   1.000
_cell.length_c   1.000
_cell.angle_alpha   90.00
_cell.angle_beta   90.00
_cell.angle_gamma   90.00
#
_symmetry.space_group_name_H-M   'P 1'
#
loop_
_entity.id
_entity.type
_entity.pdbx_description
1 polymer ?
#
loop_
_entity_poly.entity_id
_entity_poly.type
_entity_poly.pdbx_seq_one_letter_code
_entity_poly.pdbx_strand_id
1 'polypeptide(L)'
;MRTSYDVIVVGGGHAGCEAAAAAARKGASVALLTFERATVGAMSCNPAIGGLGKGHLVREVDALDGLIARAADAAAIHYRMLNSSKGAAVQGPRVQADRKLYRAAIHQMLDAQSRLEIVEGEADVLVIDGDAVVGLMLADGRRLDATAVVLATGTFLGGKLFRGDERETGGRIGERAATRLGVQLRELGLPVGRLKTGTPPRIDGRTIDWAKLDAQPSDADGWTMSAMSADRPLPQLACAITRTNETTHAIIRAGMTRSPLFSGAIEGRGPRYCPSIEDKVQRFGDRDGHQIFLEPEGLDDPLVYPNGISTSLPTDIQVAMVRSMRGLEQAEIVVPGYAVEYDHVDPRALDASLEVRAIPGLFCAGQINGTTGYEEAAAQGLVAGINAAARARSEEPMILDRASSYIGVMVDDLVLQGVTEPYRMLTARAEYRLRLRADNAETRLGATGLAHGVIGPDRAARLSLRQEQRVAIEAEMARPMTASEMLRAGATVRQDGARRSLFDWARFPEVDRALLLDLAPGLRDAPDDLRAEILEDAHYAPYLDRQDAEIAELRRNERVFIPADFAFATIGGLSTEMIERLEAARPDTLAAASRIRGITPAALAAILVHVRREAA
;
A
#
# COMPACT_ATOMS: atom_id res chain seq x y z
N MET A 1 8.06 -5.23 34.93
CA MET A 1 8.31 -5.19 33.48
C MET A 1 8.85 -6.56 33.08
N ARG A 2 8.27 -7.22 32.08
CA ARG A 2 8.80 -8.50 31.60
C ARG A 2 10.12 -8.24 30.86
N THR A 3 11.08 -9.15 30.98
CA THR A 3 12.37 -9.08 30.27
C THR A 3 12.50 -10.15 29.18
N SER A 4 11.50 -11.01 29.05
CA SER A 4 11.43 -12.06 28.05
C SER A 4 10.06 -12.03 27.37
N TYR A 5 10.08 -12.10 26.05
CA TYR A 5 8.92 -12.05 25.16
C TYR A 5 9.07 -13.12 24.09
N ASP A 6 7.99 -13.51 23.44
CA ASP A 6 8.08 -14.37 22.26
C ASP A 6 8.56 -13.55 21.06
N VAL A 7 8.06 -12.31 20.94
CA VAL A 7 8.38 -11.37 19.85
C VAL A 7 8.71 -9.99 20.40
N ILE A 8 9.80 -9.38 19.92
CA ILE A 8 10.06 -7.95 20.11
C ILE A 8 9.87 -7.23 18.77
N VAL A 9 9.10 -6.16 18.76
CA VAL A 9 8.89 -5.30 17.59
C VAL A 9 9.56 -3.95 17.86
N VAL A 10 10.49 -3.54 16.99
CA VAL A 10 11.25 -2.30 17.13
C VAL A 10 10.70 -1.23 16.20
N GLY A 11 10.04 -0.23 16.79
CA GLY A 11 9.52 0.97 16.13
C GLY A 11 7.99 1.05 16.12
N GLY A 12 7.42 2.07 16.77
CA GLY A 12 5.98 2.31 16.86
C GLY A 12 5.29 2.87 15.59
N GLY A 13 5.87 2.68 14.41
CA GLY A 13 5.28 3.13 13.14
C GLY A 13 4.15 2.20 12.65
N HIS A 14 3.64 2.46 11.44
CA HIS A 14 2.57 1.66 10.83
C HIS A 14 2.90 0.16 10.73
N ALA A 15 4.12 -0.18 10.30
CA ALA A 15 4.59 -1.56 10.27
C ALA A 15 4.65 -2.18 11.67
N GLY A 16 5.21 -1.47 12.65
CA GLY A 16 5.35 -2.01 14.00
C GLY A 16 4.01 -2.16 14.73
N CYS A 17 3.06 -1.24 14.52
CA CYS A 17 1.72 -1.36 15.09
C CYS A 17 1.01 -2.63 14.60
N GLU A 18 1.02 -2.88 13.27
CA GLU A 18 0.41 -4.09 12.71
C GLU A 18 1.17 -5.35 13.13
N ALA A 19 2.52 -5.32 13.12
CA ALA A 19 3.33 -6.47 13.54
C ALA A 19 3.04 -6.87 14.99
N ALA A 20 3.01 -5.87 15.88
CA ALA A 20 2.79 -6.09 17.30
C ALA A 20 1.38 -6.62 17.58
N ALA A 21 0.36 -6.02 16.97
CA ALA A 21 -1.02 -6.44 17.13
C ALA A 21 -1.27 -7.85 16.55
N ALA A 22 -0.74 -8.13 15.37
CA ALA A 22 -0.92 -9.43 14.72
C ALA A 22 -0.22 -10.56 15.49
N ALA A 23 1.00 -10.32 15.98
CA ALA A 23 1.73 -11.27 16.82
C ALA A 23 0.98 -11.54 18.14
N ALA A 24 0.51 -10.48 18.81
CA ALA A 24 -0.23 -10.60 20.07
C ALA A 24 -1.55 -11.37 19.89
N ARG A 25 -2.30 -11.07 18.83
CA ARG A 25 -3.55 -11.76 18.47
C ARG A 25 -3.32 -13.24 18.14
N LYS A 26 -2.20 -13.57 17.50
CA LYS A 26 -1.78 -14.97 17.24
C LYS A 26 -1.30 -15.70 18.51
N GLY A 27 -1.28 -15.00 19.66
CA GLY A 27 -1.05 -15.59 20.97
C GLY A 27 0.37 -15.43 21.52
N ALA A 28 1.26 -14.76 20.79
CA ALA A 28 2.60 -14.43 21.27
C ALA A 28 2.55 -13.35 22.36
N SER A 29 3.46 -13.42 23.33
CA SER A 29 3.79 -12.29 24.20
C SER A 29 4.70 -11.32 23.46
N VAL A 30 4.33 -10.03 23.42
CA VAL A 30 4.95 -9.06 22.53
C VAL A 30 5.42 -7.82 23.29
N ALA A 31 6.63 -7.36 22.99
CA ALA A 31 7.08 -6.01 23.35
C ALA A 31 7.12 -5.13 22.09
N LEU A 32 6.35 -4.03 22.07
CA LEU A 32 6.49 -2.97 21.07
C LEU A 32 7.42 -1.90 21.63
N LEU A 33 8.68 -1.92 21.20
CA LEU A 33 9.70 -0.95 21.60
C LEU A 33 9.59 0.32 20.74
N THR A 34 9.53 1.47 21.41
CA THR A 34 9.45 2.78 20.75
C THR A 34 10.22 3.83 21.55
N PHE A 35 10.68 4.90 20.92
CA PHE A 35 11.32 6.01 21.65
C PHE A 35 10.34 6.67 22.63
N GLU A 36 9.16 6.99 22.12
CA GLU A 36 8.11 7.68 22.87
C GLU A 36 6.77 7.00 22.58
N ARG A 37 6.04 6.64 23.64
CA ARG A 37 4.71 6.03 23.54
C ARG A 37 3.75 6.95 22.81
N ALA A 38 3.82 8.25 23.04
CA ALA A 38 2.92 9.25 22.45
C ALA A 38 3.01 9.37 20.92
N THR A 39 4.06 8.83 20.29
CA THR A 39 4.29 8.91 18.83
C THR A 39 3.87 7.63 18.09
N VAL A 40 3.44 6.59 18.82
CA VAL A 40 2.98 5.32 18.22
C VAL A 40 1.80 5.59 17.29
N GLY A 41 1.84 5.04 16.07
CA GLY A 41 0.80 5.24 15.07
C GLY A 41 0.79 6.64 14.41
N ALA A 42 1.80 7.47 14.62
CA ALA A 42 1.85 8.81 14.03
C ALA A 42 2.00 8.79 12.49
N MET A 43 1.15 9.56 11.81
CA MET A 43 1.25 9.88 10.39
C MET A 43 2.27 11.02 10.18
N SER A 44 3.37 10.77 9.49
CA SER A 44 4.47 11.76 9.32
C SER A 44 4.49 12.52 7.99
N CYS A 45 3.81 11.99 6.98
CA CYS A 45 3.74 12.53 5.62
C CYS A 45 2.29 12.93 5.31
N ASN A 46 1.65 12.44 4.25
CA ASN A 46 0.26 12.76 3.89
C ASN A 46 -0.74 12.43 5.03
N PRO A 47 -1.77 13.26 5.32
CA PRO A 47 -2.85 12.91 6.28
C PRO A 47 -3.93 12.04 5.60
N ALA A 48 -3.53 11.00 4.86
CA ALA A 48 -4.45 10.14 4.15
C ALA A 48 -4.03 8.67 4.18
N ILE A 49 -5.02 7.79 4.11
CA ILE A 49 -4.88 6.34 4.02
C ILE A 49 -5.57 5.87 2.75
N GLY A 50 -4.88 5.05 1.96
CA GLY A 50 -5.41 4.42 0.74
C GLY A 50 -5.09 5.18 -0.54
N GLY A 51 -5.96 5.02 -1.54
CA GLY A 51 -5.74 5.45 -2.93
C GLY A 51 -5.43 4.29 -3.88
N LEU A 52 -4.92 4.59 -5.07
CA LEU A 52 -4.66 3.54 -6.08
C LEU A 52 -3.54 2.59 -5.62
N GLY A 53 -3.81 1.28 -5.67
CA GLY A 53 -2.97 0.22 -5.10
C GLY A 53 -2.95 0.19 -3.56
N LYS A 54 -2.77 1.35 -2.93
CA LYS A 54 -2.75 1.54 -1.46
C LYS A 54 -4.05 1.13 -0.78
N GLY A 55 -5.19 1.55 -1.31
CA GLY A 55 -6.51 1.18 -0.79
C GLY A 55 -6.78 -0.32 -0.87
N HIS A 56 -6.18 -1.02 -1.84
CA HIS A 56 -6.27 -2.47 -1.92
C HIS A 56 -5.47 -3.12 -0.79
N LEU A 57 -4.24 -2.67 -0.54
CA LEU A 57 -3.46 -3.14 0.61
C LEU A 57 -4.19 -2.91 1.94
N VAL A 58 -4.80 -1.74 2.12
CA VAL A 58 -5.56 -1.44 3.35
C VAL A 58 -6.71 -2.42 3.55
N ARG A 59 -7.46 -2.75 2.48
CA ARG A 59 -8.54 -3.75 2.52
C ARG A 59 -8.04 -5.17 2.77
N GLU A 60 -6.88 -5.53 2.23
CA GLU A 60 -6.28 -6.84 2.47
C GLU A 60 -5.75 -6.97 3.90
N VAL A 61 -5.15 -5.90 4.43
CA VAL A 61 -4.77 -5.83 5.85
C VAL A 61 -6.00 -5.95 6.73
N ASP A 62 -7.09 -5.25 6.40
CA ASP A 62 -8.37 -5.36 7.12
C ASP A 62 -8.97 -6.78 7.06
N ALA A 63 -8.92 -7.44 5.91
CA ALA A 63 -9.41 -8.81 5.73
C ALA A 63 -8.65 -9.83 6.59
N LEU A 64 -7.37 -9.54 6.88
CA LEU A 64 -6.52 -10.28 7.82
C LEU A 64 -6.57 -9.69 9.24
N ASP A 65 -7.64 -8.94 9.54
CA ASP A 65 -8.00 -8.33 10.81
C ASP A 65 -7.03 -7.22 11.29
N GLY A 66 -6.22 -6.62 10.43
CA GLY A 66 -5.32 -5.52 10.80
C GLY A 66 -6.02 -4.27 11.36
N LEU A 67 -5.21 -3.28 11.74
CA LEU A 67 -5.67 -2.08 12.44
C LEU A 67 -5.97 -0.91 11.49
N ILE A 68 -5.14 -0.73 10.46
CA ILE A 68 -5.07 0.49 9.63
C ILE A 68 -6.42 0.92 9.04
N ALA A 69 -7.27 -0.01 8.59
CA ALA A 69 -8.55 0.33 7.99
C ALA A 69 -9.56 0.86 9.02
N ARG A 70 -9.66 0.20 10.19
CA ARG A 70 -10.53 0.63 11.29
C ARG A 70 -10.05 1.94 11.89
N ALA A 71 -8.74 2.11 12.05
CA ALA A 71 -8.16 3.36 12.53
C ALA A 71 -8.40 4.50 11.54
N ALA A 72 -8.35 4.21 10.23
CA ALA A 72 -8.67 5.18 9.20
C ALA A 72 -10.14 5.62 9.27
N ASP A 73 -11.09 4.70 9.42
CA ASP A 73 -12.52 5.05 9.56
C ASP A 73 -12.82 5.84 10.84
N ALA A 74 -12.24 5.44 11.97
CA ALA A 74 -12.42 6.15 13.25
C ALA A 74 -11.92 7.60 13.21
N ALA A 75 -11.05 7.92 12.25
CA ALA A 75 -10.42 9.23 12.07
C ALA A 75 -10.80 9.92 10.75
N ALA A 76 -11.70 9.34 9.95
CA ALA A 76 -11.93 9.79 8.60
C ALA A 76 -12.73 11.10 8.54
N ILE A 77 -12.07 12.15 8.07
CA ILE A 77 -12.65 13.49 7.86
C ILE A 77 -12.98 13.75 6.39
N HIS A 78 -12.61 12.85 5.47
CA HIS A 78 -12.96 12.97 4.06
C HIS A 78 -12.84 11.63 3.33
N TYR A 79 -13.90 11.19 2.62
CA TYR A 79 -13.91 9.95 1.83
C TYR A 79 -13.88 10.22 0.33
N ARG A 80 -13.05 9.48 -0.42
CA ARG A 80 -13.03 9.46 -1.90
C ARG A 80 -12.71 8.09 -2.47
N MET A 81 -13.57 7.60 -3.36
CA MET A 81 -13.31 6.47 -4.22
C MET A 81 -12.62 6.97 -5.49
N LEU A 82 -11.32 6.72 -5.60
CA LEU A 82 -10.58 7.08 -6.80
C LEU A 82 -10.98 6.15 -7.95
N ASN A 83 -11.06 6.69 -9.17
CA ASN A 83 -11.52 5.97 -10.35
C ASN A 83 -12.96 5.41 -10.22
N SER A 84 -13.85 6.05 -9.47
CA SER A 84 -15.24 5.59 -9.27
C SER A 84 -16.03 5.36 -10.57
N SER A 85 -15.77 6.15 -11.60
CA SER A 85 -16.39 5.97 -12.93
C SER A 85 -15.78 4.85 -13.77
N LYS A 86 -14.72 4.20 -13.28
CA LYS A 86 -14.12 3.01 -13.88
C LYS A 86 -14.56 1.78 -13.07
N GLY A 87 -14.50 0.59 -13.67
CA GLY A 87 -14.94 -0.64 -13.00
C GLY A 87 -14.14 -0.96 -11.72
N ALA A 88 -14.74 -1.76 -10.82
CA ALA A 88 -14.25 -2.02 -9.46
C ALA A 88 -12.79 -2.49 -9.38
N ALA A 89 -12.30 -3.20 -10.41
CA ALA A 89 -10.91 -3.68 -10.47
C ALA A 89 -9.83 -2.57 -10.46
N VAL A 90 -10.19 -1.31 -10.69
CA VAL A 90 -9.23 -0.17 -10.68
C VAL A 90 -9.65 0.95 -9.72
N GLN A 91 -10.69 0.72 -8.92
CA GLN A 91 -11.16 1.65 -7.92
C GLN A 91 -10.24 1.62 -6.69
N GLY A 92 -9.86 2.78 -6.18
CA GLY A 92 -8.96 2.90 -5.03
C GLY A 92 -9.62 3.65 -3.88
N PRO A 93 -10.07 2.98 -2.82
CA PRO A 93 -10.65 3.67 -1.67
C PRO A 93 -9.56 4.51 -0.99
N ARG A 94 -9.87 5.78 -0.72
CA ARG A 94 -8.99 6.74 -0.07
C ARG A 94 -9.77 7.52 0.98
N VAL A 95 -9.18 7.67 2.16
CA VAL A 95 -9.70 8.57 3.19
C VAL A 95 -8.63 9.55 3.61
N GLN A 96 -9.02 10.77 3.96
CA GLN A 96 -8.18 11.63 4.78
C GLN A 96 -8.55 11.43 6.23
N ALA A 97 -7.52 11.36 7.06
CA ALA A 97 -7.65 11.07 8.47
C ALA A 97 -7.17 12.27 9.27
N ASP A 98 -7.95 12.64 10.29
CA ASP A 98 -7.46 13.48 11.36
C ASP A 98 -6.30 12.76 12.04
N ARG A 99 -5.11 13.38 12.04
CA ARG A 99 -3.89 12.72 12.55
C ARG A 99 -3.99 12.38 14.03
N LYS A 100 -4.64 13.22 14.83
CA LYS A 100 -4.75 13.03 16.29
C LYS A 100 -5.72 11.89 16.57
N LEU A 101 -6.87 11.88 15.89
CA LEU A 101 -7.87 10.82 16.05
C LEU A 101 -7.37 9.47 15.51
N TYR A 102 -6.63 9.46 14.40
CA TYR A 102 -6.03 8.23 13.87
C TYR A 102 -5.06 7.62 14.87
N ARG A 103 -4.17 8.45 15.42
CA ARG A 103 -3.25 8.02 16.47
C ARG A 103 -3.98 7.51 17.70
N ALA A 104 -5.02 8.22 18.17
CA ALA A 104 -5.82 7.80 19.31
C ALA A 104 -6.51 6.43 19.07
N ALA A 105 -7.04 6.21 17.86
CA ALA A 105 -7.65 4.94 17.48
C ALA A 105 -6.62 3.80 17.49
N ILE A 106 -5.41 4.02 16.96
CA ILE A 106 -4.32 3.04 17.02
C ILE A 106 -3.96 2.71 18.47
N HIS A 107 -3.82 3.70 19.34
CA HIS A 107 -3.56 3.48 20.76
C HIS A 107 -4.64 2.63 21.42
N GLN A 108 -5.91 2.95 21.22
CA GLN A 108 -7.02 2.19 21.75
C GLN A 108 -6.99 0.72 21.29
N MET A 109 -6.69 0.48 20.02
CA MET A 109 -6.63 -0.87 19.45
C MET A 109 -5.42 -1.68 19.94
N LEU A 110 -4.28 -1.03 20.16
CA LEU A 110 -3.08 -1.66 20.73
C LEU A 110 -3.28 -1.96 22.23
N ASP A 111 -3.90 -1.06 22.99
CA ASP A 111 -4.19 -1.25 24.41
C ASP A 111 -5.21 -2.38 24.65
N ALA A 112 -6.04 -2.70 23.66
CA ALA A 112 -6.94 -3.86 23.70
C ALA A 112 -6.23 -5.22 23.50
N GLN A 113 -4.96 -5.22 23.10
CA GLN A 113 -4.18 -6.46 22.90
C GLN A 113 -3.61 -6.96 24.24
N SER A 114 -4.26 -7.95 24.86
CA SER A 114 -3.91 -8.45 26.20
C SER A 114 -2.50 -9.01 26.37
N ARG A 115 -1.82 -9.35 25.26
CA ARG A 115 -0.46 -9.92 25.24
C ARG A 115 0.62 -8.94 24.77
N LEU A 116 0.26 -7.68 24.57
CA LEU A 116 1.15 -6.63 24.08
C LEU A 116 1.55 -5.67 25.21
N GLU A 117 2.85 -5.42 25.34
CA GLU A 117 3.40 -4.37 26.20
C GLU A 117 4.11 -3.33 25.32
N ILE A 118 3.77 -2.05 25.44
CA ILE A 118 4.53 -0.96 24.80
C ILE A 118 5.66 -0.58 25.76
N VAL A 119 6.90 -0.69 25.29
CA VAL A 119 8.11 -0.40 26.05
C VAL A 119 8.75 0.86 25.48
N GLU A 120 8.96 1.87 26.32
CA GLU A 120 9.74 3.05 25.94
C GLU A 120 11.24 2.80 26.10
N GLY A 121 11.99 3.06 25.04
CA GLY A 121 13.43 2.90 24.98
C GLY A 121 14.00 2.93 23.56
N GLU A 122 15.32 3.10 23.49
CA GLU A 122 16.09 3.04 22.24
C GLU A 122 16.69 1.65 22.08
N ALA A 123 16.40 0.97 20.98
CA ALA A 123 17.10 -0.26 20.60
C ALA A 123 18.56 0.07 20.27
N ASP A 124 19.49 -0.51 21.02
CA ASP A 124 20.91 -0.26 20.87
C ASP A 124 21.56 -1.27 19.91
N VAL A 125 21.54 -2.56 20.30
CA VAL A 125 22.13 -3.66 19.54
C VAL A 125 21.29 -4.93 19.65
N LEU A 126 21.19 -5.70 18.57
CA LEU A 126 20.68 -7.07 18.57
C LEU A 126 21.63 -7.99 19.33
N VAL A 127 21.06 -8.96 20.03
CA VAL A 127 21.81 -10.06 20.66
C VAL A 127 21.71 -11.27 19.76
N ILE A 128 22.86 -11.75 19.27
CA ILE A 128 22.97 -12.90 18.36
C ILE A 128 23.64 -14.04 19.12
N ASP A 129 23.06 -15.24 19.05
CA ASP A 129 23.66 -16.49 19.55
C ASP A 129 23.79 -17.48 18.38
N GLY A 130 25.03 -17.87 18.08
CA GLY A 130 25.34 -18.54 16.82
C GLY A 130 25.04 -17.63 15.62
N ASP A 131 24.04 -18.01 14.83
CA ASP A 131 23.52 -17.26 13.69
C ASP A 131 22.15 -16.60 13.96
N ALA A 132 21.47 -16.99 15.04
CA ALA A 132 20.10 -16.58 15.31
C ALA A 132 20.02 -15.37 16.25
N VAL A 133 18.99 -14.56 16.06
CA VAL A 133 18.66 -13.50 17.03
C VAL A 133 17.99 -14.10 18.26
N VAL A 134 18.40 -13.65 19.44
CA VAL A 134 17.85 -14.09 20.74
C VAL A 134 17.34 -12.93 21.60
N GLY A 135 17.33 -11.71 21.06
CA GLY A 135 16.85 -10.51 21.74
C GLY A 135 17.56 -9.24 21.31
N LEU A 136 17.48 -8.20 22.14
CA LEU A 136 18.20 -6.94 21.97
C LEU A 136 18.58 -6.29 23.31
N MET A 137 19.57 -5.41 23.25
CA MET A 137 19.94 -4.49 24.32
C MET A 137 19.34 -3.11 24.04
N LEU A 138 18.89 -2.44 25.10
CA LEU A 138 18.47 -1.04 25.06
C LEU A 138 19.65 -0.13 25.39
N ALA A 139 19.56 1.13 24.96
CA ALA A 139 20.61 2.12 25.22
C ALA A 139 20.81 2.42 26.73
N ASP A 140 19.81 2.11 27.57
CA ASP A 140 19.90 2.24 29.03
C ASP A 140 20.49 1.00 29.73
N GLY A 141 20.95 0.01 28.97
CA GLY A 141 21.57 -1.21 29.46
C GLY A 141 20.60 -2.35 29.79
N ARG A 142 19.28 -2.15 29.68
CA ARG A 142 18.32 -3.25 29.82
C ARG A 142 18.48 -4.26 28.67
N ARG A 143 18.41 -5.54 29.00
CA ARG A 143 18.35 -6.65 28.04
C ARG A 143 16.92 -7.16 27.92
N LEU A 144 16.43 -7.33 26.70
CA LEU A 144 15.17 -8.02 26.41
C LEU A 144 15.45 -9.25 25.56
N ASP A 145 15.06 -10.43 26.05
CA ASP A 145 15.20 -11.69 25.34
C ASP A 145 13.94 -11.99 24.52
N ALA A 146 14.11 -12.52 23.30
CA ALA A 146 13.01 -13.01 22.47
C ALA A 146 13.42 -14.04 21.42
N THR A 147 12.46 -14.87 21.01
CA THR A 147 12.65 -15.87 19.95
C THR A 147 12.65 -15.24 18.55
N ALA A 148 11.96 -14.11 18.39
CA ALA A 148 11.93 -13.35 17.14
C ALA A 148 11.97 -11.84 17.39
N VAL A 149 12.60 -11.11 16.48
CA VAL A 149 12.68 -9.64 16.49
C VAL A 149 12.23 -9.09 15.14
N VAL A 150 11.27 -8.16 15.15
CA VAL A 150 10.80 -7.45 13.95
C VAL A 150 11.36 -6.03 13.95
N LEU A 151 12.19 -5.69 12.97
CA LEU A 151 12.67 -4.33 12.75
C LEU A 151 11.69 -3.54 11.88
N ALA A 152 11.06 -2.53 12.47
CA ALA A 152 10.12 -1.61 11.83
C ALA A 152 10.56 -0.15 12.03
N THR A 153 11.85 0.12 11.83
CA THR A 153 12.55 1.35 12.21
C THR A 153 12.19 2.60 11.41
N GLY A 154 11.33 2.50 10.38
CA GLY A 154 10.89 3.64 9.59
C GLY A 154 12.05 4.37 8.90
N THR A 155 12.11 5.69 9.05
CA THR A 155 13.18 6.56 8.51
C THR A 155 14.28 6.87 9.53
N PHE A 156 14.28 6.20 10.68
CA PHE A 156 15.14 6.56 11.82
C PHE A 156 16.55 5.99 11.69
N LEU A 157 16.70 4.84 11.01
CA LEU A 157 17.97 4.16 10.86
C LEU A 157 18.93 5.01 10.00
N GLY A 158 19.98 5.55 10.63
CA GLY A 158 20.91 6.46 9.96
C GLY A 158 20.30 7.77 9.45
N GLY A 159 19.12 8.16 9.95
CA GLY A 159 18.32 9.27 9.42
C GLY A 159 19.07 10.61 9.32
N LYS A 160 19.01 11.27 8.16
CA LYS A 160 19.51 12.62 7.92
C LYS A 160 18.46 13.46 7.22
N LEU A 161 18.17 14.64 7.76
CA LEU A 161 17.22 15.61 7.22
C LEU A 161 17.97 16.67 6.40
N PHE A 162 17.35 17.08 5.29
CA PHE A 162 17.90 18.05 4.35
C PHE A 162 16.88 19.11 3.97
N ARG A 163 17.27 20.38 4.11
CA ARG A 163 16.49 21.55 3.68
C ARG A 163 17.43 22.63 3.14
N GLY A 164 17.51 22.76 1.83
CA GLY A 164 18.50 23.63 1.21
C GLY A 164 19.91 23.23 1.64
N ASP A 165 20.66 24.17 2.20
CA ASP A 165 22.01 23.92 2.72
C ASP A 165 22.03 23.32 4.14
N GLU A 166 20.87 23.34 4.83
CA GLU A 166 20.73 22.87 6.20
C GLU A 166 20.66 21.33 6.29
N ARG A 167 21.33 20.79 7.31
CA ARG A 167 21.49 19.35 7.56
C ARG A 167 21.30 19.06 9.04
N GLU A 168 20.46 18.09 9.36
CA GLU A 168 20.19 17.66 10.73
C GLU A 168 20.19 16.13 10.81
N THR A 169 20.69 15.56 11.90
CA THR A 169 20.61 14.11 12.13
C THR A 169 19.32 13.81 12.87
N GLY A 170 18.45 13.01 12.26
CA GLY A 170 17.13 12.70 12.79
C GLY A 170 16.31 11.85 11.83
N GLY A 171 15.41 11.03 12.37
CA GLY A 171 14.48 10.25 11.54
C GLY A 171 13.32 11.09 11.01
N ARG A 172 12.91 12.10 11.78
CA ARG A 172 11.83 13.07 11.50
C ARG A 172 12.19 14.40 12.16
N ILE A 173 11.53 15.48 11.78
CA ILE A 173 11.80 16.81 12.36
C ILE A 173 11.58 16.78 13.88
N GLY A 174 12.60 17.16 14.65
CA GLY A 174 12.58 17.13 16.12
C GLY A 174 12.74 15.74 16.75
N GLU A 175 12.91 14.67 15.97
CA GLU A 175 13.06 13.30 16.48
C GLU A 175 14.48 12.75 16.21
N ARG A 176 15.01 11.98 17.18
CA ARG A 176 16.36 11.39 17.12
C ARG A 176 16.51 10.37 15.98
N ALA A 177 17.75 10.07 15.59
CA ALA A 177 18.08 8.95 14.69
C ALA A 177 18.54 7.72 15.48
N ALA A 178 18.32 6.51 14.94
CA ALA A 178 18.87 5.27 15.46
C ALA A 178 20.21 4.98 14.76
N THR A 179 21.32 5.23 15.47
CA THR A 179 22.66 5.18 14.88
C THR A 179 23.37 3.86 15.14
N ARG A 180 23.37 3.36 16.38
CA ARG A 180 24.13 2.15 16.77
C ARG A 180 23.59 0.88 16.12
N LEU A 181 22.27 0.69 16.13
CA LEU A 181 21.63 -0.43 15.42
C LEU A 181 21.97 -0.42 13.92
N GLY A 182 22.00 0.75 13.28
CA GLY A 182 22.37 0.88 11.86
C GLY A 182 23.82 0.52 11.56
N VAL A 183 24.73 0.81 12.49
CA VAL A 183 26.13 0.36 12.39
C VAL A 183 26.21 -1.16 12.50
N GLN A 184 25.55 -1.75 13.50
CA GLN A 184 25.58 -3.19 13.73
C GLN A 184 25.04 -3.98 12.53
N LEU A 185 23.95 -3.52 11.87
CA LEU A 185 23.42 -4.21 10.69
C LEU A 185 24.45 -4.31 9.55
N ARG A 186 25.33 -3.31 9.40
CA ARG A 186 26.45 -3.36 8.45
C ARG A 186 27.56 -4.30 8.92
N GLU A 187 27.88 -4.29 10.20
CA GLU A 187 28.88 -5.20 10.80
C GLU A 187 28.45 -6.67 10.71
N LEU A 188 27.15 -6.94 10.77
CA LEU A 188 26.54 -8.25 10.53
C LEU A 188 26.54 -8.66 9.04
N GLY A 189 27.06 -7.82 8.15
CA GLY A 189 27.18 -8.11 6.72
C GLY A 189 25.88 -8.03 5.94
N LEU A 190 24.83 -7.41 6.48
CA LEU A 190 23.59 -7.21 5.73
C LEU A 190 23.78 -6.17 4.62
N PRO A 191 23.12 -6.35 3.45
CA PRO A 191 23.22 -5.44 2.32
C PRO A 191 22.45 -4.14 2.61
N VAL A 192 23.09 -3.19 3.28
CA VAL A 192 22.50 -1.89 3.62
C VAL A 192 22.80 -0.86 2.55
N GLY A 193 21.76 -0.20 2.03
CA GLY A 193 21.86 0.95 1.13
C GLY A 193 21.10 2.17 1.65
N ARG A 194 21.13 3.30 0.92
CA ARG A 194 20.44 4.54 1.31
C ARG A 194 19.32 4.91 0.34
N LEU A 195 18.21 5.40 0.87
CA LEU A 195 17.07 5.91 0.11
C LEU A 195 16.68 7.30 0.61
N LYS A 196 15.98 8.06 -0.24
CA LYS A 196 15.49 9.41 0.08
C LYS A 196 13.97 9.49 -0.12
N THR A 197 13.30 10.15 0.82
CA THR A 197 11.90 10.60 0.64
C THR A 197 11.76 12.07 1.04
N GLY A 198 10.74 12.75 0.51
CA GLY A 198 10.47 14.17 0.80
C GLY A 198 9.03 14.41 1.23
N THR A 199 8.83 15.43 2.05
CA THR A 199 7.53 15.90 2.55
C THR A 199 7.33 17.36 2.17
N PRO A 200 6.10 17.81 1.87
CA PRO A 200 5.83 19.21 1.58
C PRO A 200 5.88 20.07 2.86
N PRO A 201 5.93 21.41 2.71
CA PRO A 201 5.68 22.30 3.84
C PRO A 201 4.27 22.08 4.42
N ARG A 202 4.05 22.50 5.67
CA ARG A 202 2.72 22.65 6.28
C ARG A 202 2.33 24.11 6.25
N ILE A 203 1.12 24.38 5.78
CA ILE A 203 0.58 25.73 5.61
C ILE A 203 -0.46 25.99 6.70
N ASP A 204 -0.50 27.21 7.25
CA ASP A 204 -1.60 27.63 8.11
C ASP A 204 -2.86 27.88 7.27
N GLY A 205 -3.86 27.00 7.41
CA GLY A 205 -5.12 27.07 6.69
C GLY A 205 -5.93 28.36 6.91
N ARG A 206 -5.66 29.11 7.99
CA ARG A 206 -6.30 30.41 8.26
C ARG A 206 -5.78 31.52 7.35
N THR A 207 -4.64 31.31 6.72
CA THR A 207 -3.97 32.25 5.82
C THR A 207 -4.22 31.94 4.34
N ILE A 208 -5.04 30.92 4.06
CA ILE A 208 -5.45 30.51 2.71
C ILE A 208 -6.75 31.25 2.33
N ASP A 209 -6.77 31.82 1.13
CA ASP A 209 -7.98 32.42 0.54
C ASP A 209 -8.83 31.33 -0.12
N TRP A 210 -9.58 30.59 0.71
CA TRP A 210 -10.42 29.47 0.30
C TRP A 210 -11.50 29.86 -0.72
N ALA A 211 -11.96 31.12 -0.72
CA ALA A 211 -12.99 31.60 -1.65
C ALA A 211 -12.51 31.59 -3.12
N LYS A 212 -11.19 31.62 -3.34
CA LYS A 212 -10.61 31.55 -4.68
C LYS A 212 -10.41 30.13 -5.19
N LEU A 213 -10.65 29.09 -4.38
CA LEU A 213 -10.27 27.72 -4.67
C LEU A 213 -11.48 26.83 -4.95
N ASP A 214 -11.30 25.85 -5.83
CA ASP A 214 -12.32 24.86 -6.11
C ASP A 214 -12.35 23.84 -4.96
N ALA A 215 -13.49 23.74 -4.28
CA ALA A 215 -13.72 22.76 -3.23
C ALA A 215 -13.93 21.36 -3.82
N GLN A 216 -13.34 20.36 -3.19
CA GLN A 216 -13.56 18.94 -3.46
C GLN A 216 -14.23 18.31 -2.23
N PRO A 217 -15.56 18.07 -2.25
CA PRO A 217 -16.26 17.41 -1.15
C PRO A 217 -15.99 15.91 -1.13
N SER A 218 -16.32 15.27 0.00
CA SER A 218 -16.33 13.82 0.13
C SER A 218 -17.38 13.17 -0.77
N ASP A 219 -17.24 11.88 -1.02
CA ASP A 219 -18.25 11.09 -1.70
C ASP A 219 -19.56 11.04 -0.89
N ALA A 220 -20.68 11.09 -1.61
CA ALA A 220 -22.01 10.93 -1.02
C ALA A 220 -22.32 9.48 -0.62
N ASP A 221 -21.69 8.50 -1.29
CA ASP A 221 -21.88 7.07 -1.01
C ASP A 221 -21.37 6.74 0.40
N GLY A 222 -22.09 5.92 1.16
CA GLY A 222 -21.81 5.62 2.58
C GLY A 222 -20.72 4.57 2.86
N TRP A 223 -19.79 4.32 1.93
CA TRP A 223 -18.78 3.26 2.09
C TRP A 223 -17.77 3.57 3.22
N THR A 224 -17.30 2.54 3.93
CA THR A 224 -16.26 2.63 4.99
C THR A 224 -15.02 1.83 4.57
N MET A 225 -13.83 2.17 5.06
CA MET A 225 -12.55 1.53 4.72
C MET A 225 -12.40 0.12 5.30
N SER A 226 -12.94 -0.14 6.49
CA SER A 226 -13.03 -1.47 7.09
C SER A 226 -14.43 -2.03 6.90
N ALA A 227 -14.52 -3.32 6.60
CA ALA A 227 -15.80 -4.02 6.55
C ALA A 227 -16.47 -4.20 7.94
N MET A 228 -15.72 -3.92 9.02
CA MET A 228 -16.23 -3.96 10.41
C MET A 228 -16.78 -2.61 10.87
N SER A 229 -16.53 -1.53 10.13
CA SER A 229 -17.05 -0.19 10.46
C SER A 229 -18.49 -0.04 9.96
N ALA A 230 -19.40 0.30 10.86
CA ALA A 230 -20.82 0.43 10.54
C ALA A 230 -21.18 1.78 9.89
N ASP A 231 -20.49 2.85 10.26
CA ASP A 231 -20.83 4.22 9.87
C ASP A 231 -19.59 5.13 9.74
N ARG A 232 -19.84 6.39 9.39
CA ARG A 232 -18.84 7.47 9.30
C ARG A 232 -19.12 8.46 10.45
N PRO A 233 -18.43 8.33 11.61
CA PRO A 233 -18.85 9.04 12.82
C PRO A 233 -18.45 10.52 12.87
N LEU A 234 -17.51 10.95 12.03
CA LEU A 234 -16.93 12.30 12.09
C LEU A 234 -17.54 13.27 11.05
N PRO A 235 -17.53 14.58 11.36
CA PRO A 235 -17.80 15.62 10.37
C PRO A 235 -16.89 15.51 9.14
N GLN A 236 -17.47 15.69 7.96
CA GLN A 236 -16.74 15.60 6.69
C GLN A 236 -16.30 16.98 6.21
N LEU A 237 -14.99 17.14 6.01
CA LEU A 237 -14.37 18.33 5.44
C LEU A 237 -14.22 18.21 3.92
N ALA A 238 -14.07 19.35 3.25
CA ALA A 238 -13.69 19.41 1.85
C ALA A 238 -12.18 19.64 1.72
N CYS A 239 -11.58 19.02 0.71
CA CYS A 239 -10.30 19.47 0.19
C CYS A 239 -10.48 20.70 -0.69
N ALA A 240 -9.37 21.35 -1.05
CA ALA A 240 -9.36 22.31 -2.14
C ALA A 240 -8.28 21.99 -3.17
N ILE A 241 -8.45 22.51 -4.37
CA ILE A 241 -7.50 22.31 -5.48
C ILE A 241 -6.90 23.66 -5.87
N THR A 242 -5.57 23.71 -5.96
CA THR A 242 -4.83 24.80 -6.60
C THR A 242 -3.81 24.24 -7.60
N ARG A 243 -3.04 25.10 -8.26
CA ARG A 243 -2.06 24.71 -9.26
C ARG A 243 -0.82 25.57 -9.18
N THR A 244 0.34 24.95 -9.46
CA THR A 244 1.55 25.71 -9.80
C THR A 244 1.39 26.38 -11.16
N ASN A 245 2.17 27.43 -11.40
CA ASN A 245 2.18 28.19 -12.64
C ASN A 245 3.62 28.53 -13.06
N GLU A 246 3.78 29.26 -14.18
CA GLU A 246 5.07 29.67 -14.71
C GLU A 246 5.93 30.43 -13.69
N THR A 247 5.32 31.32 -12.89
CA THR A 247 6.02 32.05 -11.83
C THR A 247 6.52 31.09 -10.76
N THR A 248 5.70 30.13 -10.33
CA THR A 248 6.12 29.08 -9.40
C THR A 248 7.33 28.31 -9.94
N HIS A 249 7.31 27.95 -11.23
CA HIS A 249 8.40 27.20 -11.85
C HIS A 249 9.68 28.04 -11.95
N ALA A 250 9.57 29.33 -12.28
CA ALA A 250 10.72 30.25 -12.30
C ALA A 250 11.39 30.36 -10.92
N ILE A 251 10.59 30.46 -9.85
CA ILE A 251 11.09 30.48 -8.47
C ILE A 251 11.82 29.17 -8.13
N ILE A 252 11.23 28.03 -8.48
CA ILE A 252 11.85 26.71 -8.26
C ILE A 252 13.18 26.60 -9.00
N ARG A 253 13.22 26.99 -10.29
CA ARG A 253 14.45 26.97 -11.10
C ARG A 253 15.56 27.84 -10.50
N ALA A 254 15.22 29.02 -9.97
CA ALA A 254 16.17 29.89 -9.29
C ALA A 254 16.78 29.27 -8.02
N GLY A 255 16.05 28.37 -7.35
CA GLY A 255 16.51 27.66 -6.16
C GLY A 255 17.20 26.32 -6.41
N MET A 256 17.22 25.79 -7.65
CA MET A 256 17.66 24.42 -7.95
C MET A 256 19.11 24.13 -7.52
N THR A 257 20.03 25.07 -7.67
CA THR A 257 21.44 24.89 -7.30
C THR A 257 21.66 24.71 -5.80
N ARG A 258 20.72 25.21 -4.98
CA ARG A 258 20.69 25.06 -3.51
C ARG A 258 19.87 23.85 -3.06
N SER A 259 19.35 23.04 -3.98
CA SER A 259 18.68 21.80 -3.63
C SER A 259 19.70 20.70 -3.35
N PRO A 260 19.63 20.01 -2.20
CA PRO A 260 20.45 18.83 -1.89
C PRO A 260 20.45 17.74 -2.97
N LEU A 261 19.36 17.66 -3.75
CA LEU A 261 19.22 16.73 -4.87
C LEU A 261 20.19 17.04 -6.02
N PHE A 262 20.39 18.32 -6.30
CA PHE A 262 21.18 18.78 -7.44
C PHE A 262 22.60 19.18 -7.05
N SER A 263 22.83 19.49 -5.78
CA SER A 263 24.16 19.75 -5.23
C SER A 263 24.97 18.47 -4.97
N GLY A 264 24.37 17.28 -5.12
CA GLY A 264 24.98 15.99 -4.81
C GLY A 264 25.13 15.70 -3.31
N ALA A 265 24.40 16.41 -2.44
CA ALA A 265 24.49 16.25 -0.99
C ALA A 265 23.73 15.02 -0.46
N ILE A 266 22.88 14.42 -1.29
CA ILE A 266 22.12 13.21 -0.97
C ILE A 266 22.64 12.06 -1.82
N GLU A 267 23.02 10.97 -1.16
CA GLU A 267 23.49 9.74 -1.79
C GLU A 267 22.30 8.87 -2.23
N GLY A 268 21.22 8.89 -1.43
CA GLY A 268 20.04 8.07 -1.61
C GLY A 268 19.18 8.46 -2.81
N ARG A 269 18.72 7.44 -3.55
CA ARG A 269 17.79 7.64 -4.68
C ARG A 269 16.38 7.91 -4.18
N GLY A 270 15.72 8.89 -4.81
CA GLY A 270 14.31 9.21 -4.59
C GLY A 270 13.36 8.48 -5.55
N PRO A 271 12.04 8.50 -5.29
CA PRO A 271 11.05 7.81 -6.12
C PRO A 271 10.82 8.53 -7.47
N ARG A 272 10.88 7.78 -8.59
CA ARG A 272 10.62 8.27 -9.96
C ARG A 272 9.20 8.75 -10.20
N TYR A 273 8.21 8.06 -9.63
CA TYR A 273 6.78 8.30 -9.91
C TYR A 273 6.08 9.25 -8.93
N CYS A 274 6.75 9.61 -7.83
CA CYS A 274 6.32 10.70 -6.96
C CYS A 274 7.52 11.59 -6.59
N PRO A 275 8.14 12.24 -7.59
CA PRO A 275 9.34 13.02 -7.34
C PRO A 275 9.00 14.31 -6.60
N SER A 276 10.03 14.95 -6.03
CA SER A 276 9.88 16.29 -5.46
C SER A 276 9.48 17.29 -6.55
N ILE A 277 8.88 18.42 -6.16
CA ILE A 277 8.41 19.42 -7.11
C ILE A 277 9.55 19.97 -7.97
N GLU A 278 10.75 20.11 -7.40
CA GLU A 278 11.94 20.52 -8.13
C GLU A 278 12.35 19.52 -9.22
N ASP A 279 12.25 18.21 -8.97
CA ASP A 279 12.54 17.17 -9.97
C ASP A 279 11.40 17.03 -11.00
N LYS A 280 10.13 17.24 -10.60
CA LYS A 280 8.99 17.33 -11.54
C LYS A 280 9.16 18.47 -12.55
N VAL A 281 9.50 19.67 -12.06
CA VAL A 281 9.70 20.86 -12.92
C VAL A 281 10.90 20.68 -13.84
N GLN A 282 11.95 19.97 -13.42
CA GLN A 282 13.08 19.68 -14.28
C GLN A 282 12.72 18.69 -15.40
N ARG A 283 12.01 17.61 -15.07
CA ARG A 283 11.67 16.54 -16.04
C ARG A 283 10.51 16.89 -16.95
N PHE A 284 9.57 17.70 -16.47
CA PHE A 284 8.31 18.01 -17.14
C PHE A 284 8.05 19.52 -17.21
N GLY A 285 9.13 20.29 -17.41
CA GLY A 285 9.11 21.76 -17.37
C GLY A 285 8.28 22.45 -18.45
N ASP A 286 7.89 21.71 -19.50
CA ASP A 286 7.05 22.20 -20.61
C ASP A 286 5.55 22.18 -20.27
N ARG A 287 5.16 21.68 -19.09
CA ARG A 287 3.75 21.70 -18.65
C ARG A 287 3.41 23.06 -18.03
N ASP A 288 2.25 23.61 -18.39
CA ASP A 288 1.72 24.89 -17.86
C ASP A 288 1.46 24.92 -16.33
N GLY A 289 1.63 23.79 -15.64
CA GLY A 289 1.48 23.70 -14.20
C GLY A 289 1.23 22.29 -13.68
N HIS A 290 1.24 22.15 -12.36
CA HIS A 290 0.96 20.90 -11.65
C HIS A 290 -0.16 21.11 -10.64
N GLN A 291 -1.10 20.17 -10.58
CA GLN A 291 -2.21 20.21 -9.64
C GLN A 291 -1.76 19.88 -8.23
N ILE A 292 -2.19 20.69 -7.26
CA ILE A 292 -1.91 20.56 -5.84
C ILE A 292 -3.23 20.40 -5.10
N PHE A 293 -3.32 19.41 -4.22
CA PHE A 293 -4.45 19.26 -3.31
C PHE A 293 -4.09 19.86 -1.96
N LEU A 294 -4.97 20.70 -1.44
CA LEU A 294 -4.88 21.28 -0.10
C LEU A 294 -5.74 20.41 0.81
N GLU A 295 -5.06 19.62 1.64
CA GLU A 295 -5.66 18.57 2.47
C GLU A 295 -5.58 18.99 3.95
N PRO A 296 -6.70 19.24 4.65
CA PRO A 296 -6.69 19.50 6.09
C PRO A 296 -6.08 18.34 6.88
N GLU A 297 -5.35 18.64 7.96
CA GLU A 297 -4.71 17.60 8.79
C GLU A 297 -5.55 17.11 9.97
N GLY A 298 -6.61 17.82 10.32
CA GLY A 298 -7.52 17.49 11.41
C GLY A 298 -8.71 18.44 11.52
N LEU A 299 -9.65 18.11 12.41
CA LEU A 299 -10.84 18.93 12.68
C LEU A 299 -10.51 20.15 13.57
N ASP A 300 -9.55 19.99 14.47
CA ASP A 300 -9.12 20.99 15.46
C ASP A 300 -7.70 21.51 15.20
N ASP A 301 -7.19 21.30 13.98
CA ASP A 301 -5.84 21.65 13.57
C ASP A 301 -5.90 22.56 12.33
N PRO A 302 -5.36 23.79 12.39
CA PRO A 302 -5.36 24.69 11.24
C PRO A 302 -4.39 24.25 10.13
N LEU A 303 -3.52 23.26 10.37
CA LEU A 303 -2.53 22.85 9.38
C LEU A 303 -3.18 22.22 8.14
N VAL A 304 -2.63 22.59 6.99
CA VAL A 304 -2.98 22.06 5.67
C VAL A 304 -1.75 21.45 5.02
N TYR A 305 -1.92 20.25 4.49
CA TYR A 305 -0.95 19.51 3.70
C TYR A 305 -1.13 19.80 2.20
N PRO A 306 -0.20 20.51 1.53
CA PRO A 306 -0.27 20.78 0.10
C PRO A 306 0.31 19.60 -0.68
N ASN A 307 -0.51 18.57 -0.90
CA ASN A 307 -0.12 17.36 -1.61
C ASN A 307 0.22 17.66 -3.07
N GLY A 308 1.47 17.35 -3.44
CA GLY A 308 2.02 17.56 -4.78
C GLY A 308 3.30 18.38 -4.80
N ILE A 309 3.59 19.15 -3.74
CA ILE A 309 4.77 20.01 -3.60
C ILE A 309 5.81 19.54 -2.57
N SER A 310 6.00 18.22 -2.40
CA SER A 310 7.14 17.71 -1.62
C SER A 310 8.44 18.31 -2.13
N THR A 311 9.29 18.82 -1.24
CA THR A 311 10.49 19.57 -1.64
C THR A 311 11.61 19.46 -0.61
N SER A 312 12.84 19.67 -1.06
CA SER A 312 14.01 19.89 -0.22
C SER A 312 14.67 21.25 -0.45
N LEU A 313 13.98 22.17 -1.13
CA LEU A 313 14.48 23.52 -1.39
C LEU A 313 14.65 24.34 -0.10
N PRO A 314 15.49 25.38 -0.11
CA PRO A 314 15.60 26.32 1.00
C PRO A 314 14.26 26.98 1.38
N THR A 315 14.08 27.31 2.65
CA THR A 315 12.83 27.87 3.20
C THR A 315 12.37 29.14 2.48
N ASP A 316 13.30 30.04 2.12
CA ASP A 316 13.00 31.27 1.36
C ASP A 316 12.34 30.98 0.01
N ILE A 317 12.83 29.97 -0.71
CA ILE A 317 12.28 29.51 -1.99
C ILE A 317 10.92 28.84 -1.79
N GLN A 318 10.76 28.07 -0.71
CA GLN A 318 9.48 27.44 -0.39
C GLN A 318 8.37 28.46 -0.14
N VAL A 319 8.66 29.51 0.63
CA VAL A 319 7.71 30.60 0.89
C VAL A 319 7.32 31.29 -0.42
N ALA A 320 8.30 31.64 -1.25
CA ALA A 320 8.06 32.29 -2.52
C ALA A 320 7.23 31.41 -3.48
N MET A 321 7.55 30.11 -3.60
CA MET A 321 6.81 29.21 -4.49
C MET A 321 5.37 29.00 -4.00
N VAL A 322 5.15 28.85 -2.68
CA VAL A 322 3.81 28.68 -2.12
C VAL A 322 2.96 29.92 -2.38
N ARG A 323 3.49 31.10 -2.13
CA ARG A 323 2.78 32.38 -2.33
C ARG A 323 2.54 32.76 -3.79
N SER A 324 3.19 32.08 -4.73
CA SER A 324 2.94 32.28 -6.16
C SER A 324 1.68 31.56 -6.67
N MET A 325 1.12 30.62 -5.90
CA MET A 325 -0.05 29.84 -6.30
C MET A 325 -1.35 30.56 -5.94
N ARG A 326 -2.37 30.41 -6.80
CA ARG A 326 -3.70 31.00 -6.60
C ARG A 326 -4.28 30.57 -5.25
N GLY A 327 -4.79 31.53 -4.50
CA GLY A 327 -5.41 31.34 -3.17
C GLY A 327 -4.40 31.21 -2.03
N LEU A 328 -3.10 31.15 -2.33
CA LEU A 328 -2.03 31.00 -1.35
C LEU A 328 -1.15 32.26 -1.24
N GLU A 329 -1.59 33.39 -1.79
CA GLU A 329 -0.77 34.62 -1.91
C GLU A 329 -0.28 35.15 -0.55
N GLN A 330 -1.05 34.92 0.51
CA GLN A 330 -0.73 35.28 1.89
C GLN A 330 -0.42 34.07 2.78
N ALA A 331 -0.30 32.88 2.18
CA ALA A 331 -0.09 31.65 2.94
C ALA A 331 1.18 31.72 3.81
N GLU A 332 1.05 31.29 5.05
CA GLU A 332 2.15 31.15 6.00
C GLU A 332 2.57 29.68 6.11
N ILE A 333 3.87 29.43 5.99
CA ILE A 333 4.45 28.10 6.22
C ILE A 333 4.75 27.95 7.71
N VAL A 334 4.05 27.03 8.37
CA VAL A 334 4.28 26.69 9.79
C VAL A 334 5.44 25.74 9.94
N VAL A 335 5.54 24.76 9.04
CA VAL A 335 6.64 23.78 9.01
C VAL A 335 7.20 23.71 7.60
N PRO A 336 8.48 24.06 7.37
CA PRO A 336 9.08 23.93 6.04
C PRO A 336 9.16 22.47 5.58
N GLY A 337 9.01 22.25 4.27
CA GLY A 337 9.24 20.96 3.64
C GLY A 337 10.72 20.57 3.72
N TYR A 338 10.97 19.27 3.71
CA TYR A 338 12.32 18.71 3.82
C TYR A 338 12.39 17.33 3.16
N ALA A 339 13.61 16.86 2.96
CA ALA A 339 13.89 15.47 2.61
C ALA A 339 14.55 14.73 3.78
N VAL A 340 14.23 13.45 3.90
CA VAL A 340 14.92 12.52 4.79
C VAL A 340 15.62 11.46 3.96
N GLU A 341 16.90 11.24 4.26
CA GLU A 341 17.69 10.11 3.81
C GLU A 341 17.84 9.12 4.96
N TYR A 342 17.70 7.84 4.66
CA TYR A 342 17.73 6.78 5.67
C TYR A 342 18.31 5.48 5.11
N ASP A 343 18.76 4.62 6.00
CA ASP A 343 19.27 3.30 5.68
C ASP A 343 18.12 2.32 5.45
N HIS A 344 18.29 1.44 4.48
CA HIS A 344 17.39 0.31 4.21
C HIS A 344 18.23 -0.96 3.99
N VAL A 345 17.66 -2.11 4.31
CA VAL A 345 18.21 -3.43 3.96
C VAL A 345 17.63 -3.82 2.60
N ASP A 346 18.48 -4.27 1.68
CA ASP A 346 18.01 -4.81 0.40
C ASP A 346 17.07 -5.99 0.67
N PRO A 347 15.79 -5.92 0.26
CA PRO A 347 14.80 -6.92 0.62
C PRO A 347 15.08 -8.30 0.01
N ARG A 348 16.02 -8.43 -0.95
CA ARG A 348 16.51 -9.73 -1.44
C ARG A 348 17.26 -10.53 -0.37
N ALA A 349 17.68 -9.90 0.71
CA ALA A 349 18.20 -10.58 1.91
C ALA A 349 17.10 -11.29 2.71
N LEU A 350 15.83 -11.02 2.42
CA LEU A 350 14.68 -11.62 3.08
C LEU A 350 14.15 -12.81 2.28
N ASP A 351 13.43 -13.70 2.96
CA ASP A 351 12.54 -14.66 2.31
C ASP A 351 11.10 -14.14 2.23
N ALA A 352 10.20 -14.92 1.62
CA ALA A 352 8.80 -14.55 1.41
C ALA A 352 8.00 -14.42 2.73
N SER A 353 8.54 -14.89 3.86
CA SER A 353 7.97 -14.67 5.19
C SER A 353 8.39 -13.33 5.81
N LEU A 354 9.27 -12.58 5.13
CA LEU A 354 9.98 -11.37 5.57
C LEU A 354 11.07 -11.62 6.62
N GLU A 355 11.48 -12.88 6.80
CA GLU A 355 12.61 -13.24 7.65
C GLU A 355 13.94 -13.00 6.93
N VAL A 356 14.94 -12.49 7.64
CA VAL A 356 16.31 -12.30 7.16
C VAL A 356 16.97 -13.67 7.04
N ARG A 357 17.31 -14.06 5.81
CA ARG A 357 17.88 -15.39 5.51
C ARG A 357 19.16 -15.69 6.27
N ALA A 358 19.98 -14.67 6.51
CA ALA A 358 21.28 -14.79 7.15
C ALA A 358 21.21 -14.79 8.69
N ILE A 359 20.08 -14.34 9.27
CA ILE A 359 19.94 -14.17 10.73
C ILE A 359 18.57 -14.73 11.14
N PRO A 360 18.49 -16.03 11.43
CA PRO A 360 17.22 -16.64 11.75
C PRO A 360 16.53 -15.96 12.94
N GLY A 361 15.25 -15.63 12.77
CA GLY A 361 14.39 -14.96 13.75
C GLY A 361 14.38 -13.45 13.67
N LEU A 362 15.22 -12.85 12.82
CA LEU A 362 15.17 -11.43 12.53
C LEU A 362 14.25 -11.19 11.34
N PHE A 363 13.25 -10.34 11.50
CA PHE A 363 12.32 -9.94 10.44
C PHE A 363 12.48 -8.44 10.18
N CYS A 364 12.21 -8.01 8.95
CA CYS A 364 12.22 -6.60 8.59
C CYS A 364 10.90 -6.21 7.93
N ALA A 365 10.32 -5.06 8.31
CA ALA A 365 9.04 -4.61 7.78
C ALA A 365 8.96 -3.09 7.57
N GLY A 366 8.39 -2.69 6.44
CA GLY A 366 8.09 -1.30 6.11
C GLY A 366 9.24 -0.60 5.40
N GLN A 367 9.57 0.62 5.84
CA GLN A 367 10.52 1.48 5.12
C GLN A 367 11.96 0.93 5.14
N ILE A 368 12.30 0.11 6.14
CA ILE A 368 13.59 -0.60 6.20
C ILE A 368 13.76 -1.58 5.03
N ASN A 369 12.67 -2.08 4.42
CA ASN A 369 12.71 -2.92 3.21
C ASN A 369 12.71 -2.08 1.93
N GLY A 370 12.85 -0.75 2.06
CA GLY A 370 12.87 0.18 0.94
C GLY A 370 11.51 0.44 0.29
N THR A 371 10.41 0.19 1.00
CA THR A 371 9.08 0.68 0.60
C THR A 371 8.81 2.11 1.08
N THR A 372 7.84 2.79 0.48
CA THR A 372 7.34 4.08 0.99
C THR A 372 5.82 4.16 0.94
N GLY A 373 5.24 4.36 2.12
CA GLY A 373 3.79 4.47 2.31
C GLY A 373 3.37 3.79 3.60
N TYR A 374 2.28 4.26 4.18
CA TYR A 374 1.76 3.68 5.41
C TYR A 374 1.16 2.31 5.16
N GLU A 375 0.53 2.13 4.00
CA GLU A 375 -0.21 0.94 3.59
C GLU A 375 0.76 -0.20 3.26
N GLU A 376 1.81 0.08 2.49
CA GLU A 376 2.91 -0.86 2.24
C GLU A 376 3.57 -1.29 3.55
N ALA A 377 3.80 -0.34 4.47
CA ALA A 377 4.42 -0.63 5.75
C ALA A 377 3.51 -1.45 6.66
N ALA A 378 2.23 -1.10 6.78
CA ALA A 378 1.22 -1.84 7.54
C ALA A 378 1.09 -3.29 7.03
N ALA A 379 1.01 -3.48 5.71
CA ALA A 379 0.93 -4.80 5.09
C ALA A 379 2.16 -5.67 5.39
N GLN A 380 3.38 -5.12 5.27
CA GLN A 380 4.59 -5.85 5.66
C GLN A 380 4.63 -6.14 7.17
N GLY A 381 4.23 -5.16 7.98
CA GLY A 381 4.17 -5.29 9.43
C GLY A 381 3.28 -6.45 9.85
N LEU A 382 2.07 -6.52 9.30
CA LEU A 382 1.13 -7.62 9.50
C LEU A 382 1.78 -8.98 9.18
N VAL A 383 2.36 -9.14 7.98
CA VAL A 383 3.01 -10.40 7.57
C VAL A 383 4.18 -10.77 8.50
N ALA A 384 5.08 -9.82 8.77
CA ALA A 384 6.25 -10.04 9.62
C ALA A 384 5.84 -10.38 11.06
N GLY A 385 4.82 -9.74 11.62
CA GLY A 385 4.32 -10.04 12.96
C GLY A 385 3.68 -11.42 13.05
N ILE A 386 2.88 -11.81 12.06
CA ILE A 386 2.27 -13.14 11.98
C ILE A 386 3.35 -14.22 11.93
N ASN A 387 4.38 -14.03 11.10
CA ASN A 387 5.45 -15.00 10.90
C ASN A 387 6.45 -15.02 12.05
N ALA A 388 6.73 -13.88 12.69
CA ALA A 388 7.52 -13.84 13.93
C ALA A 388 6.83 -14.61 15.06
N ALA A 389 5.51 -14.46 15.21
CA ALA A 389 4.74 -15.24 16.17
C ALA A 389 4.65 -16.73 15.79
N ALA A 390 4.50 -17.06 14.51
CA ALA A 390 4.53 -18.45 14.03
C ALA A 390 5.87 -19.11 14.37
N ARG A 391 6.99 -18.43 14.10
CA ARG A 391 8.33 -18.88 14.46
C ARG A 391 8.49 -19.13 15.95
N ALA A 392 8.09 -18.16 16.78
CA ALA A 392 8.19 -18.29 18.24
C ALA A 392 7.36 -19.46 18.80
N ARG A 393 6.36 -19.90 18.04
CA ARG A 393 5.45 -21.00 18.39
C ARG A 393 5.73 -22.29 17.60
N SER A 394 6.77 -22.32 16.78
CA SER A 394 7.10 -23.43 15.88
C SER A 394 5.95 -23.84 14.94
N GLU A 395 5.25 -22.86 14.40
CA GLU A 395 4.17 -23.02 13.41
C GLU A 395 4.64 -22.61 12.00
N GLU A 396 3.96 -23.11 10.97
CA GLU A 396 4.26 -22.75 9.58
C GLU A 396 3.99 -21.25 9.30
N PRO A 397 4.88 -20.58 8.55
CA PRO A 397 4.69 -19.18 8.18
C PRO A 397 3.51 -19.01 7.22
N MET A 398 2.85 -17.86 7.31
CA MET A 398 1.86 -17.42 6.33
C MET A 398 2.57 -16.80 5.14
N ILE A 399 2.47 -17.46 3.98
CA ILE A 399 2.96 -16.96 2.70
C ILE A 399 1.74 -16.63 1.83
N LEU A 400 1.62 -15.36 1.44
CA LEU A 400 0.52 -14.91 0.60
C LEU A 400 0.90 -14.98 -0.88
N ASP A 401 0.05 -15.62 -1.68
CA ASP A 401 0.25 -15.74 -3.12
C ASP A 401 -0.03 -14.41 -3.84
N ARG A 402 0.86 -14.03 -4.77
CA ARG A 402 0.68 -12.87 -5.64
C ARG A 402 -0.54 -12.98 -6.55
N ALA A 403 -1.01 -14.19 -6.84
CA ALA A 403 -2.23 -14.40 -7.61
C ALA A 403 -3.51 -14.11 -6.82
N SER A 404 -3.42 -14.12 -5.48
CA SER A 404 -4.57 -13.94 -4.58
C SER A 404 -4.51 -12.66 -3.72
N SER A 405 -3.39 -11.93 -3.69
CA SER A 405 -3.25 -10.70 -2.90
C SER A 405 -2.25 -9.69 -3.45
N TYR A 406 -2.55 -8.39 -3.28
CA TYR A 406 -1.59 -7.31 -3.46
C TYR A 406 -0.47 -7.32 -2.43
N ILE A 407 -0.72 -7.81 -1.20
CA ILE A 407 0.35 -8.06 -0.21
C ILE A 407 1.36 -9.06 -0.78
N GLY A 408 0.89 -10.18 -1.34
CA GLY A 408 1.72 -11.18 -2.00
C GLY A 408 2.50 -10.62 -3.20
N VAL A 409 1.86 -9.80 -4.05
CA VAL A 409 2.54 -9.08 -5.15
C VAL A 409 3.69 -8.22 -4.61
N MET A 410 3.42 -7.43 -3.56
CA MET A 410 4.43 -6.55 -2.96
C MET A 410 5.60 -7.33 -2.38
N VAL A 411 5.32 -8.35 -1.56
CA VAL A 411 6.36 -9.16 -0.90
C VAL A 411 7.20 -9.88 -1.96
N ASP A 412 6.57 -10.51 -2.94
CA ASP A 412 7.27 -11.20 -4.03
C ASP A 412 8.17 -10.25 -4.85
N ASP A 413 7.65 -9.08 -5.26
CA ASP A 413 8.46 -8.07 -5.95
C ASP A 413 9.68 -7.65 -5.13
N LEU A 414 9.50 -7.41 -3.82
CA LEU A 414 10.56 -6.97 -2.93
C LEU A 414 11.66 -8.03 -2.80
N VAL A 415 11.31 -9.27 -2.45
CA VAL A 415 12.30 -10.31 -2.14
C VAL A 415 12.95 -10.91 -3.39
N LEU A 416 12.28 -10.84 -4.54
CA LEU A 416 12.82 -11.35 -5.80
C LEU A 416 13.66 -10.28 -6.53
N GLN A 417 13.14 -9.05 -6.64
CA GLN A 417 13.72 -8.03 -7.52
C GLN A 417 14.54 -6.99 -6.78
N GLY A 418 14.35 -6.85 -5.46
CA GLY A 418 14.95 -5.78 -4.68
C GLY A 418 14.35 -4.42 -5.01
N VAL A 419 14.99 -3.37 -4.49
CA VAL A 419 14.60 -1.98 -4.77
C VAL A 419 15.79 -1.17 -5.26
N THR A 420 15.56 -0.33 -6.26
CA THR A 420 16.54 0.66 -6.76
C THR A 420 16.14 2.09 -6.43
N GLU A 421 14.92 2.26 -5.93
CA GLU A 421 14.25 3.46 -5.46
C GLU A 421 13.13 3.02 -4.51
N PRO A 422 12.53 3.91 -3.71
CA PRO A 422 11.47 3.53 -2.79
C PRO A 422 10.26 2.89 -3.51
N TYR A 423 9.95 1.63 -3.20
CA TYR A 423 8.86 0.87 -3.81
C TYR A 423 7.49 1.46 -3.42
N ARG A 424 6.57 1.51 -4.39
CA ARG A 424 5.19 1.99 -4.24
C ARG A 424 4.23 1.10 -5.00
N MET A 425 3.08 0.78 -4.42
CA MET A 425 2.07 -0.07 -5.06
C MET A 425 1.54 0.47 -6.38
N LEU A 426 1.53 1.79 -6.57
CA LEU A 426 1.11 2.40 -7.85
C LEU A 426 1.92 1.89 -9.05
N THR A 427 3.17 1.51 -8.81
CA THR A 427 4.09 1.02 -9.83
C THR A 427 4.12 -0.51 -9.92
N ALA A 428 3.49 -1.18 -8.95
CA ALA A 428 3.36 -2.62 -8.94
C ALA A 428 2.45 -3.05 -10.10
N ARG A 429 2.86 -4.09 -10.82
CA ARG A 429 2.05 -4.66 -11.90
C ARG A 429 1.41 -5.93 -11.37
N ALA A 430 0.18 -5.82 -10.88
CA ALA A 430 -0.63 -6.97 -10.55
C ALA A 430 -1.21 -7.59 -11.83
N GLU A 431 -0.70 -8.76 -12.22
CA GLU A 431 -1.18 -9.51 -13.39
C GLU A 431 -2.66 -9.87 -13.26
N TYR A 432 -3.08 -10.19 -12.04
CA TYR A 432 -4.42 -10.61 -11.68
C TYR A 432 -5.29 -9.45 -11.18
N ARG A 433 -5.06 -8.21 -11.65
CA ARG A 433 -5.77 -7.01 -11.17
C ARG A 433 -7.32 -7.12 -11.17
N LEU A 434 -7.90 -7.92 -12.06
CA LEU A 434 -9.35 -8.14 -12.12
C LEU A 434 -9.87 -9.02 -10.98
N ARG A 435 -9.00 -9.88 -10.45
CA ARG A 435 -9.26 -10.74 -9.29
C ARG A 435 -8.95 -10.02 -7.98
N LEU A 436 -7.87 -9.25 -7.96
CA LEU A 436 -7.35 -8.53 -6.78
C LEU A 436 -8.09 -7.21 -6.56
N ARG A 437 -9.42 -7.24 -6.40
CA ARG A 437 -10.20 -6.02 -6.20
C ARG A 437 -10.25 -5.62 -4.73
N ALA A 438 -10.53 -4.34 -4.47
CA ALA A 438 -10.65 -3.84 -3.11
C ALA A 438 -11.91 -4.38 -2.40
N ASP A 439 -13.00 -4.63 -3.15
CA ASP A 439 -14.29 -5.08 -2.63
C ASP A 439 -14.29 -6.55 -2.14
N ASN A 440 -13.50 -7.42 -2.75
CA ASN A 440 -13.53 -8.86 -2.48
C ASN A 440 -12.37 -9.36 -1.58
N ALA A 441 -11.69 -8.46 -0.87
CA ALA A 441 -10.55 -8.81 -0.03
C ALA A 441 -10.91 -9.80 1.09
N GLU A 442 -12.06 -9.61 1.75
CA GLU A 442 -12.56 -10.55 2.79
C GLU A 442 -12.76 -11.96 2.22
N THR A 443 -13.38 -12.07 1.05
CA THR A 443 -13.62 -13.36 0.38
C THR A 443 -12.32 -14.04 -0.04
N ARG A 444 -11.32 -13.27 -0.50
CA ARG A 444 -10.02 -13.82 -0.91
C ARG A 444 -9.16 -14.29 0.25
N LEU A 445 -9.15 -13.55 1.36
CA LEU A 445 -8.14 -13.73 2.42
C LEU A 445 -8.70 -14.21 3.77
N GLY A 446 -10.01 -14.15 3.98
CA GLY A 446 -10.62 -14.51 5.27
C GLY A 446 -10.34 -15.96 5.68
N ALA A 447 -10.44 -16.91 4.76
CA ALA A 447 -10.13 -18.31 5.01
C ALA A 447 -8.66 -18.54 5.38
N THR A 448 -7.74 -17.86 4.68
CA THR A 448 -6.30 -17.89 4.99
C THR A 448 -6.04 -17.32 6.39
N GLY A 449 -6.63 -16.18 6.72
CA GLY A 449 -6.49 -15.59 8.06
C GLY A 449 -6.98 -16.51 9.18
N LEU A 450 -8.12 -17.16 8.99
CA LEU A 450 -8.66 -18.15 9.93
C LEU A 450 -7.71 -19.33 10.10
N ALA A 451 -7.21 -19.89 9.01
CA ALA A 451 -6.28 -21.03 9.01
C ALA A 451 -4.97 -20.73 9.76
N HIS A 452 -4.47 -19.50 9.67
CA HIS A 452 -3.26 -19.07 10.39
C HIS A 452 -3.54 -18.50 11.79
N GLY A 453 -4.78 -18.49 12.26
CA GLY A 453 -5.15 -18.06 13.62
C GLY A 453 -4.96 -16.57 13.88
N VAL A 454 -5.14 -15.73 12.86
CA VAL A 454 -4.91 -14.28 12.94
C VAL A 454 -6.20 -13.46 12.90
N ILE A 455 -7.36 -14.11 12.88
CA ILE A 455 -8.68 -13.46 12.85
C ILE A 455 -9.30 -13.52 14.24
N GLY A 456 -9.69 -12.37 14.79
CA GLY A 456 -10.42 -12.28 16.06
C GLY A 456 -11.86 -12.79 15.98
N PRO A 457 -12.52 -13.02 17.13
CA PRO A 457 -13.83 -13.67 17.20
C PRO A 457 -14.93 -12.91 16.44
N ASP A 458 -14.98 -11.57 16.55
CA ASP A 458 -16.03 -10.77 15.91
C ASP A 458 -15.95 -10.85 14.38
N ARG A 459 -14.73 -10.77 13.84
CA ARG A 459 -14.50 -10.90 12.40
C ARG A 459 -14.72 -12.34 11.93
N ALA A 460 -14.34 -13.34 12.73
CA ALA A 460 -14.65 -14.74 12.41
C ALA A 460 -16.16 -14.98 12.29
N ALA A 461 -16.96 -14.46 13.22
CA ALA A 461 -18.42 -14.56 13.17
C ALA A 461 -19.00 -13.88 11.92
N ARG A 462 -18.49 -12.69 11.57
CA ARG A 462 -18.86 -11.99 10.32
C ARG A 462 -18.52 -12.83 9.09
N LEU A 463 -17.30 -13.37 8.99
CA LEU A 463 -16.87 -14.18 7.85
C LEU A 463 -17.72 -15.44 7.70
N SER A 464 -18.06 -16.12 8.80
CA SER A 464 -18.96 -17.28 8.79
C SER A 464 -20.35 -16.91 8.26
N LEU A 465 -20.98 -15.86 8.80
CA LEU A 465 -22.29 -15.40 8.34
C LEU A 465 -22.26 -14.98 6.86
N ARG A 466 -21.23 -14.22 6.46
CA ARG A 466 -21.04 -13.79 5.06
C ARG A 466 -20.91 -15.00 4.14
N GLN A 467 -20.14 -16.02 4.53
CA GLN A 467 -19.95 -17.22 3.74
C GLN A 467 -21.24 -18.03 3.60
N GLU A 468 -22.02 -18.18 4.66
CA GLU A 468 -23.32 -18.86 4.62
C GLU A 468 -24.29 -18.15 3.67
N GLN A 469 -24.37 -16.81 3.76
CA GLN A 469 -25.17 -15.99 2.86
C GLN A 469 -24.69 -16.12 1.41
N ARG A 470 -23.38 -16.03 1.17
CA ARG A 470 -22.78 -16.13 -0.16
C ARG A 470 -23.12 -17.47 -0.82
N VAL A 471 -22.99 -18.58 -0.10
CA VAL A 471 -23.33 -19.92 -0.63
C VAL A 471 -24.81 -20.02 -1.01
N ALA A 472 -25.70 -19.50 -0.16
CA ALA A 472 -27.14 -19.49 -0.45
C ALA A 472 -27.44 -18.67 -1.72
N ILE A 473 -26.84 -17.48 -1.85
CA ILE A 473 -27.01 -16.62 -3.01
C ILE A 473 -26.44 -17.26 -4.28
N GLU A 474 -25.26 -17.87 -4.20
CA GLU A 474 -24.64 -18.56 -5.34
C GLU A 474 -25.52 -19.71 -5.84
N ALA A 475 -26.19 -20.45 -4.95
CA ALA A 475 -27.14 -21.48 -5.33
C ALA A 475 -28.36 -20.92 -6.08
N GLU A 476 -28.90 -19.77 -5.64
CA GLU A 476 -29.96 -19.07 -6.37
C GLU A 476 -29.47 -18.56 -7.73
N MET A 477 -28.29 -17.94 -7.75
CA MET A 477 -27.69 -17.34 -8.94
C MET A 477 -27.27 -18.38 -9.97
N ALA A 478 -27.02 -19.63 -9.57
CA ALA A 478 -26.78 -20.77 -10.45
C ALA A 478 -28.05 -21.25 -11.18
N ARG A 479 -29.26 -20.78 -10.79
CA ARG A 479 -30.52 -21.22 -11.38
C ARG A 479 -30.56 -20.94 -12.90
N PRO A 480 -30.73 -21.98 -13.75
CA PRO A 480 -30.66 -21.81 -15.19
C PRO A 480 -32.01 -21.35 -15.77
N MET A 481 -32.01 -20.19 -16.44
CA MET A 481 -33.16 -19.60 -17.11
C MET A 481 -32.91 -19.39 -18.60
N THR A 482 -33.94 -19.59 -19.40
CA THR A 482 -33.99 -19.31 -20.85
C THR A 482 -34.33 -17.84 -21.11
N ALA A 483 -34.00 -17.34 -22.29
CA ALA A 483 -34.39 -15.99 -22.72
C ALA A 483 -35.92 -15.78 -22.63
N SER A 484 -36.73 -16.81 -22.91
CA SER A 484 -38.20 -16.76 -22.81
C SER A 484 -38.70 -16.69 -21.38
N GLU A 485 -38.00 -17.29 -20.41
CA GLU A 485 -38.31 -17.14 -18.98
C GLU A 485 -37.94 -15.74 -18.49
N MET A 486 -36.79 -15.21 -18.92
CA MET A 486 -36.36 -13.85 -18.59
C MET A 486 -37.32 -12.79 -19.15
N LEU A 487 -37.79 -12.95 -20.40
CA LEU A 487 -38.80 -12.08 -21.01
C LEU A 487 -40.13 -12.10 -20.23
N ARG A 488 -40.59 -13.28 -19.81
CA ARG A 488 -41.79 -13.41 -18.98
C ARG A 488 -41.62 -12.77 -17.59
N ALA A 489 -40.40 -12.75 -17.08
CA ALA A 489 -40.07 -12.08 -15.82
C ALA A 489 -39.92 -10.55 -15.98
N GLY A 490 -39.84 -10.03 -17.21
CA GLY A 490 -39.79 -8.59 -17.49
C GLY A 490 -38.46 -8.07 -18.06
N ALA A 491 -37.49 -8.93 -18.39
CA ALA A 491 -36.24 -8.53 -19.03
C ALA A 491 -36.43 -8.27 -20.54
N THR A 492 -35.62 -7.38 -21.13
CA THR A 492 -35.69 -7.10 -22.58
C THR A 492 -34.55 -7.80 -23.34
N VAL A 493 -34.52 -9.13 -23.29
CA VAL A 493 -33.42 -9.94 -23.86
C VAL A 493 -33.76 -10.54 -25.23
N ARG A 494 -32.75 -10.70 -26.09
CA ARG A 494 -32.92 -11.41 -27.37
C ARG A 494 -33.14 -12.91 -27.14
N GLN A 495 -34.10 -13.49 -27.85
CA GLN A 495 -34.30 -14.94 -27.85
C GLN A 495 -33.26 -15.61 -28.74
N ASP A 496 -32.36 -16.36 -28.12
CA ASP A 496 -31.31 -17.14 -28.80
C ASP A 496 -31.38 -18.64 -28.49
N GLY A 497 -32.40 -19.06 -27.72
CA GLY A 497 -32.59 -20.44 -27.29
C GLY A 497 -31.58 -20.94 -26.26
N ALA A 498 -30.59 -20.12 -25.87
CA ALA A 498 -29.58 -20.52 -24.91
C ALA A 498 -30.13 -20.47 -23.46
N ARG A 499 -29.66 -21.41 -22.65
CA ARG A 499 -29.98 -21.48 -21.22
C ARG A 499 -28.77 -21.00 -20.43
N ARG A 500 -28.97 -20.01 -19.58
CA ARG A 500 -27.92 -19.32 -18.82
C ARG A 500 -28.30 -19.24 -17.36
N SER A 501 -27.31 -19.27 -16.46
CA SER A 501 -27.57 -19.03 -15.05
C SER A 501 -28.03 -17.58 -14.82
N LEU A 502 -28.69 -17.28 -13.70
CA LEU A 502 -28.95 -15.90 -13.30
C LEU A 502 -27.66 -15.08 -13.16
N PHE A 503 -26.57 -15.72 -12.73
CA PHE A 503 -25.23 -15.14 -12.69
C PHE A 503 -24.72 -14.71 -14.07
N ASP A 504 -24.95 -15.52 -15.10
CA ASP A 504 -24.60 -15.15 -16.48
C ASP A 504 -25.53 -14.05 -17.01
N TRP A 505 -26.82 -14.10 -16.67
CA TRP A 505 -27.80 -13.07 -17.06
C TRP A 505 -27.53 -11.71 -16.43
N ALA A 506 -26.95 -11.66 -15.22
CA ALA A 506 -26.59 -10.43 -14.53
C ALA A 506 -25.56 -9.57 -15.31
N ARG A 507 -24.92 -10.12 -16.34
CA ARG A 507 -23.95 -9.42 -17.20
C ARG A 507 -24.60 -8.61 -18.31
N PHE A 508 -25.87 -8.88 -18.62
CA PHE A 508 -26.56 -8.29 -19.75
C PHE A 508 -27.12 -6.92 -19.35
N PRO A 509 -26.78 -5.83 -20.06
CA PRO A 509 -27.33 -4.51 -19.80
C PRO A 509 -28.87 -4.46 -19.83
N GLU A 510 -29.50 -5.39 -20.55
CA GLU A 510 -30.94 -5.51 -20.69
C GLU A 510 -31.64 -6.22 -19.51
N VAL A 511 -30.86 -6.77 -18.57
CA VAL A 511 -31.35 -7.35 -17.32
C VAL A 511 -31.19 -6.31 -16.22
N ASP A 512 -32.30 -5.67 -15.87
CA ASP A 512 -32.31 -4.66 -14.81
C ASP A 512 -31.95 -5.26 -13.43
N ARG A 513 -31.26 -4.47 -12.61
CA ARG A 513 -30.88 -4.87 -11.26
C ARG A 513 -32.10 -5.19 -10.41
N ALA A 514 -33.19 -4.42 -10.50
CA ALA A 514 -34.38 -4.68 -9.70
C ALA A 514 -34.98 -6.07 -10.01
N LEU A 515 -35.05 -6.41 -11.31
CA LEU A 515 -35.50 -7.73 -11.75
C LEU A 515 -34.61 -8.85 -11.22
N LEU A 516 -33.29 -8.67 -11.23
CA LEU A 516 -32.38 -9.67 -10.68
C LEU A 516 -32.62 -9.91 -9.18
N LEU A 517 -32.89 -8.84 -8.41
CA LEU A 517 -33.24 -8.92 -6.99
C LEU A 517 -34.64 -9.52 -6.75
N ASP A 518 -35.55 -9.46 -7.71
CA ASP A 518 -36.81 -10.22 -7.74
C ASP A 518 -36.60 -11.71 -7.97
N LEU A 519 -35.66 -12.06 -8.84
CA LEU A 519 -35.40 -13.44 -9.19
C LEU A 519 -34.50 -14.18 -8.19
N ALA A 520 -33.66 -13.47 -7.45
CA ALA A 520 -32.77 -13.98 -6.41
C ALA A 520 -33.01 -13.24 -5.06
N PRO A 521 -34.01 -13.65 -4.25
CA PRO A 521 -34.31 -13.02 -2.97
C PRO A 521 -33.13 -12.99 -2.00
N GLY A 522 -32.29 -14.03 -1.97
CA GLY A 522 -31.08 -14.03 -1.14
C GLY A 522 -30.14 -12.89 -1.51
N LEU A 523 -30.03 -12.55 -2.81
CA LEU A 523 -29.22 -11.42 -3.27
C LEU A 523 -29.82 -10.07 -2.84
N ARG A 524 -31.15 -9.95 -2.77
CA ARG A 524 -31.85 -8.76 -2.28
C ARG A 524 -31.58 -8.52 -0.80
N ASP A 525 -31.72 -9.56 0.01
CA ASP A 525 -31.66 -9.48 1.47
C ASP A 525 -30.20 -9.48 1.99
N ALA A 526 -29.23 -9.73 1.10
CA ALA A 526 -27.82 -9.65 1.40
C ALA A 526 -27.38 -8.23 1.80
N PRO A 527 -26.39 -8.12 2.71
CA PRO A 527 -25.68 -6.87 2.95
C PRO A 527 -25.18 -6.21 1.65
N ASP A 528 -25.19 -4.88 1.60
CA ASP A 528 -24.89 -4.09 0.39
C ASP A 528 -23.52 -4.41 -0.22
N ASP A 529 -22.52 -4.65 0.63
CA ASP A 529 -21.16 -5.01 0.24
C ASP A 529 -21.07 -6.42 -0.36
N LEU A 530 -21.76 -7.41 0.22
CA LEU A 530 -21.84 -8.77 -0.34
C LEU A 530 -22.61 -8.77 -1.67
N ARG A 531 -23.73 -8.04 -1.73
CA ARG A 531 -24.52 -7.89 -2.95
C ARG A 531 -23.71 -7.24 -4.06
N ALA A 532 -22.97 -6.17 -3.75
CA ALA A 532 -22.10 -5.50 -4.72
C ALA A 532 -20.98 -6.43 -5.21
N GLU A 533 -20.32 -7.15 -4.30
CA GLU A 533 -19.26 -8.10 -4.66
C GLU A 533 -19.75 -9.17 -5.64
N ILE A 534 -20.89 -9.81 -5.37
CA ILE A 534 -21.42 -10.89 -6.23
C ILE A 534 -21.78 -10.36 -7.63
N LEU A 535 -22.32 -9.15 -7.72
CA LEU A 535 -22.63 -8.52 -9.01
C LEU A 535 -21.35 -8.17 -9.80
N GLU A 536 -20.31 -7.70 -9.11
CA GLU A 536 -19.00 -7.46 -9.73
C GLU A 536 -18.32 -8.77 -10.15
N ASP A 537 -18.43 -9.83 -9.36
CA ASP A 537 -17.96 -11.18 -9.74
C ASP A 537 -18.65 -11.65 -11.04
N ALA A 538 -19.97 -11.44 -11.16
CA ALA A 538 -20.70 -11.74 -12.39
C ALA A 538 -20.18 -10.91 -13.57
N HIS A 539 -20.01 -9.61 -13.38
CA HIS A 539 -19.52 -8.69 -14.41
C HIS A 539 -18.11 -9.08 -14.91
N TYR A 540 -17.21 -9.44 -13.99
CA TYR A 540 -15.82 -9.74 -14.33
C TYR A 540 -15.56 -11.20 -14.76
N ALA A 541 -16.46 -12.14 -14.49
CA ALA A 541 -16.26 -13.56 -14.77
C ALA A 541 -15.75 -13.87 -16.20
N PRO A 542 -16.31 -13.34 -17.30
CA PRO A 542 -15.82 -13.65 -18.65
C PRO A 542 -14.39 -13.18 -18.90
N TYR A 543 -14.00 -12.06 -18.27
CA TYR A 543 -12.66 -11.51 -18.38
C TYR A 543 -11.65 -12.33 -17.57
N LEU A 544 -12.07 -12.85 -16.42
CA LEU A 544 -11.29 -13.76 -15.58
C LEU A 544 -11.08 -15.10 -16.29
N ASP A 545 -12.13 -15.69 -16.86
CA ASP A 545 -12.04 -16.96 -17.62
C ASP A 545 -11.07 -16.83 -18.80
N ARG A 546 -11.15 -15.70 -19.52
CA ARG A 546 -10.20 -15.40 -20.61
C ARG A 546 -8.77 -15.25 -20.08
N GLN A 547 -8.58 -14.50 -19.00
CA GLN A 547 -7.26 -14.31 -18.39
C GLN A 547 -6.66 -15.65 -17.92
N ASP A 548 -7.45 -16.51 -17.28
CA ASP A 548 -7.00 -17.82 -16.82
C ASP A 548 -6.62 -18.73 -17.99
N ALA A 549 -7.36 -18.68 -19.10
CA ALA A 549 -7.01 -19.40 -20.33
C ALA A 549 -5.69 -18.91 -20.96
N GLU A 550 -5.49 -17.58 -21.02
CA GLU A 550 -4.24 -16.96 -21.51
C GLU A 550 -3.04 -17.36 -20.64
N ILE A 551 -3.18 -17.31 -19.31
CA ILE A 551 -2.12 -17.69 -18.36
C ILE A 551 -1.81 -19.19 -18.45
N ALA A 552 -2.83 -20.04 -18.57
CA ALA A 552 -2.65 -21.47 -18.77
C ALA A 552 -1.93 -21.76 -20.09
N GLU A 553 -2.20 -20.99 -21.15
CA GLU A 553 -1.46 -21.09 -22.40
C GLU A 553 0.00 -20.67 -22.22
N LEU A 554 0.28 -19.55 -21.55
CA LEU A 554 1.65 -19.11 -21.29
C LEU A 554 2.44 -20.15 -20.50
N ARG A 555 1.86 -20.73 -19.44
CA ARG A 555 2.48 -21.80 -18.66
C ARG A 555 2.84 -23.02 -19.51
N ARG A 556 1.96 -23.43 -20.43
CA ARG A 556 2.25 -24.53 -21.38
C ARG A 556 3.40 -24.20 -22.34
N ASN A 557 3.68 -22.92 -22.56
CA ASN A 557 4.66 -22.43 -23.53
C ASN A 557 5.89 -21.80 -22.87
N GLU A 558 6.10 -21.98 -21.56
CA GLU A 558 7.25 -21.43 -20.83
C GLU A 558 8.61 -21.79 -21.47
N ARG A 559 8.69 -22.95 -22.12
CA ARG A 559 9.90 -23.47 -22.79
C ARG A 559 10.04 -23.04 -24.26
N VAL A 560 9.12 -22.24 -24.79
CA VAL A 560 9.26 -21.70 -26.15
C VAL A 560 10.49 -20.80 -26.19
N PHE A 561 11.38 -21.08 -27.12
CA PHE A 561 12.63 -20.37 -27.33
C PHE A 561 12.37 -19.02 -28.00
N ILE A 562 13.06 -17.98 -27.53
CA ILE A 562 13.06 -16.66 -28.15
C ILE A 562 14.40 -16.50 -28.88
N PRO A 563 14.42 -16.27 -30.22
CA PRO A 563 15.65 -16.06 -30.96
C PRO A 563 16.52 -14.94 -30.38
N ALA A 564 17.85 -15.10 -30.44
CA ALA A 564 18.77 -14.11 -29.86
C ALA A 564 18.70 -12.73 -30.56
N ASP A 565 18.39 -12.73 -31.85
CA ASP A 565 18.21 -11.57 -32.72
C ASP A 565 16.75 -11.07 -32.79
N PHE A 566 15.86 -11.63 -31.96
CA PHE A 566 14.46 -11.26 -31.92
C PHE A 566 14.28 -9.77 -31.63
N ALA A 567 13.50 -9.09 -32.47
CA ALA A 567 13.33 -7.64 -32.44
C ALA A 567 12.07 -7.26 -31.64
N PHE A 568 12.19 -7.08 -30.32
CA PHE A 568 11.03 -6.80 -29.47
C PHE A 568 10.28 -5.52 -29.85
N ALA A 569 10.98 -4.55 -30.43
CA ALA A 569 10.40 -3.28 -30.87
C ALA A 569 9.34 -3.42 -31.98
N THR A 570 9.27 -4.56 -32.68
CA THR A 570 8.28 -4.81 -33.74
C THR A 570 6.94 -5.33 -33.20
N ILE A 571 6.88 -5.69 -31.91
CA ILE A 571 5.67 -6.24 -31.28
C ILE A 571 4.76 -5.10 -30.83
N GLY A 572 3.58 -5.03 -31.45
CA GLY A 572 2.51 -4.14 -31.01
C GLY A 572 2.05 -4.49 -29.58
N GLY A 573 1.94 -3.48 -28.72
CA GLY A 573 1.46 -3.63 -27.33
C GLY A 573 2.56 -3.72 -26.28
N LEU A 574 3.84 -3.81 -26.66
CA LEU A 574 4.95 -3.61 -25.72
C LEU A 574 5.19 -2.12 -25.50
N SER A 575 5.21 -1.69 -24.23
CA SER A 575 5.66 -0.34 -23.88
C SER A 575 7.16 -0.18 -24.13
N THR A 576 7.63 1.04 -24.36
CA THR A 576 9.06 1.35 -24.52
C THR A 576 9.90 0.78 -23.38
N GLU A 577 9.42 0.87 -22.14
CA GLU A 577 10.11 0.31 -20.97
C GLU A 577 10.20 -1.22 -21.01
N MET A 578 9.17 -1.92 -21.50
CA MET A 578 9.23 -3.38 -21.66
C MET A 578 10.26 -3.76 -22.72
N ILE A 579 10.28 -3.03 -23.83
CA ILE A 579 11.24 -3.24 -24.92
C ILE A 579 12.65 -3.04 -24.38
N GLU A 580 12.95 -1.90 -23.73
CA GLU A 580 14.27 -1.63 -23.14
C GLU A 580 14.73 -2.75 -22.19
N ARG A 581 13.84 -3.28 -21.35
CA ARG A 581 14.17 -4.36 -20.42
C ARG A 581 14.39 -5.71 -21.09
N LEU A 582 13.56 -6.05 -22.09
CA LEU A 582 13.71 -7.28 -22.87
C LEU A 582 14.98 -7.24 -23.72
N GLU A 583 15.27 -6.09 -24.34
CA GLU A 583 16.46 -5.83 -25.13
C GLU A 583 17.75 -5.87 -24.29
N ALA A 584 17.70 -5.36 -23.06
CA ALA A 584 18.83 -5.42 -22.14
C ALA A 584 19.07 -6.83 -21.58
N ALA A 585 18.00 -7.58 -21.28
CA ALA A 585 18.10 -8.90 -20.67
C ALA A 585 18.32 -10.03 -21.70
N ARG A 586 17.87 -9.85 -22.94
CA ARG A 586 17.90 -10.85 -24.03
C ARG A 586 17.50 -12.26 -23.54
N PRO A 587 16.26 -12.45 -23.05
CA PRO A 587 15.82 -13.74 -22.55
C PRO A 587 15.77 -14.78 -23.68
N ASP A 588 16.22 -15.99 -23.39
CA ASP A 588 16.26 -17.12 -24.33
C ASP A 588 14.94 -17.91 -24.38
N THR A 589 14.04 -17.68 -23.42
CA THR A 589 12.78 -18.39 -23.26
C THR A 589 11.68 -17.48 -22.76
N LEU A 590 10.41 -17.85 -23.00
CA LEU A 590 9.27 -17.14 -22.41
C LEU A 590 9.30 -17.18 -20.86
N ALA A 591 9.79 -18.27 -20.26
CA ALA A 591 10.00 -18.37 -18.82
C ALA A 591 11.07 -17.39 -18.31
N ALA A 592 12.16 -17.18 -19.05
CA ALA A 592 13.15 -16.18 -18.69
C ALA A 592 12.56 -14.77 -18.85
N ALA A 593 11.81 -14.53 -19.94
CA ALA A 593 11.16 -13.25 -20.19
C ALA A 593 10.15 -12.87 -19.10
N SER A 594 9.41 -13.86 -18.55
CA SER A 594 8.39 -13.62 -17.52
C SER A 594 8.98 -13.18 -16.18
N ARG A 595 10.25 -13.50 -15.92
CA ARG A 595 10.97 -13.11 -14.69
C ARG A 595 11.58 -11.72 -14.80
N ILE A 596 11.61 -11.12 -15.99
CA ILE A 596 12.12 -9.77 -16.16
C ILE A 596 11.12 -8.79 -15.56
N ARG A 597 11.63 -7.92 -14.70
CA ARG A 597 10.85 -6.89 -14.00
C ARG A 597 9.95 -6.14 -14.99
N GLY A 598 8.67 -6.07 -14.69
CA GLY A 598 7.67 -5.32 -15.45
C GLY A 598 7.25 -5.91 -16.80
N ILE A 599 7.70 -7.11 -17.19
CA ILE A 599 7.10 -7.81 -18.33
C ILE A 599 5.77 -8.40 -17.89
N THR A 600 4.69 -8.14 -18.65
CA THR A 600 3.33 -8.56 -18.28
C THR A 600 2.93 -9.86 -19.00
N PRO A 601 1.94 -10.61 -18.50
CA PRO A 601 1.38 -11.75 -19.23
C PRO A 601 0.88 -11.36 -20.63
N ALA A 602 0.26 -10.19 -20.78
CA ALA A 602 -0.14 -9.69 -22.10
C ALA A 602 1.07 -9.47 -23.03
N ALA A 603 2.19 -8.96 -22.51
CA ALA A 603 3.44 -8.85 -23.26
C ALA A 603 4.00 -10.23 -23.64
N LEU A 604 4.00 -11.19 -22.71
CA LEU A 604 4.43 -12.56 -22.98
C LEU A 604 3.54 -13.25 -24.02
N ALA A 605 2.23 -13.01 -23.98
CA ALA A 605 1.29 -13.53 -24.97
C ALA A 605 1.56 -12.93 -26.35
N ALA A 606 1.82 -11.62 -26.42
CA ALA A 606 2.21 -10.96 -27.66
C ALA A 606 3.54 -11.51 -28.22
N ILE A 607 4.55 -11.73 -27.35
CA ILE A 607 5.81 -12.37 -27.73
C ILE A 607 5.56 -13.79 -28.25
N LEU A 608 4.78 -14.61 -27.55
CA LEU A 608 4.46 -15.98 -27.96
C LEU A 608 3.81 -16.03 -29.34
N VAL A 609 2.82 -15.16 -29.60
CA VAL A 609 2.14 -15.07 -30.90
C VAL A 609 3.13 -14.70 -32.00
N HIS A 610 4.04 -13.77 -31.75
CA HIS A 610 5.02 -13.33 -32.75
C HIS A 610 6.09 -14.40 -33.02
N VAL A 611 6.64 -15.02 -31.97
CA VAL A 611 7.62 -16.13 -32.09
C VAL A 611 7.03 -17.29 -32.90
N ARG A 612 5.78 -17.67 -32.62
CA ARG A 612 5.09 -18.72 -33.40
C ARG A 612 4.87 -18.33 -34.85
N ARG A 613 4.65 -17.04 -35.14
CA ARG A 613 4.47 -16.53 -36.51
C ARG A 613 5.78 -16.51 -37.29
N GLU A 614 6.91 -16.24 -36.65
CA GLU A 614 8.23 -16.30 -37.31
C GLU A 614 8.73 -17.74 -37.49
N ALA A 615 8.27 -18.67 -36.66
CA ALA A 615 8.58 -20.10 -36.76
C ALA A 615 7.69 -20.86 -37.78
N ALA A 616 6.60 -20.25 -38.26
CA ALA A 616 5.67 -20.79 -39.24
C ALA A 616 5.92 -20.19 -40.62
#